data_AF-T1L0Z4-F1
#
_entry.id   AF-T1L0Z4-F1
#
_cell.length_a   1.000
_cell.length_b   1.000
_cell.length_c   1.000
_cell.angle_alpha   90.00
_cell.angle_beta   90.00
_cell.angle_gamma   90.00
#
_symmetry.space_group_name_H-M   'P 1'
#
loop_
_entity.id
_entity.type
_entity.pdbx_description
1 polymer ?
#
loop_
_entity_poly.entity_id
_entity_poly.type
_entity_poly.pdbx_seq_one_letter_code
_entity_poly.pdbx_strand_id
1 'polypeptide(L)'
;MKLVMEQSGQSLSNYLNKFSLLNLHYLPTQTSWNCFLFQIFSLFFLVMALFKGFIFILEPFSPSTALLLGDYAINLGAPHHFLHSINLLWLLCGFICFNLIQSTNVSPKKQFWFHSLSILEGDVPDWTRGTKAVVIYLFFHNLKSNLILGGAFSWCLYIPVLIESNSTEQFFFLNLSGFNGAIAGYCCTAFCVNFSFIFAFYSVTTALKYDKIASRLRRQVSTLSDPTIIDSINHDLIQLLIENHKANYFWTQLNSTIFLLTFIAQIPILYLIFFVPLTNFTKFSMVILGALNFLCGQSITFLSGSFAKTKLDKCHKQLNRLLISRDDLTFYHRIQLICSADYLINRHLFYIFGQFEFTHINYLLVIMEIISHLLLLIANAGAG
;
A
#
# COMPACT_ATOMS: atom_id res chain seq x y z
N MET A 1 -11.47 -10.10 38.23
CA MET A 1 -12.03 -9.04 37.38
C MET A 1 -11.68 -9.37 35.94
N LYS A 2 -12.71 -9.61 35.11
CA LYS A 2 -12.66 -10.20 33.77
C LYS A 2 -11.66 -9.49 32.84
N LEU A 3 -10.49 -10.09 32.64
CA LEU A 3 -9.67 -9.96 31.44
C LEU A 3 -9.89 -11.18 30.56
N VAL A 4 -11.17 -11.49 30.30
CA VAL A 4 -11.57 -12.04 29.01
C VAL A 4 -11.64 -10.82 28.09
N MET A 5 -10.46 -10.30 27.75
CA MET A 5 -10.32 -9.31 26.69
C MET A 5 -10.63 -10.05 25.40
N GLU A 6 -11.80 -9.76 24.86
CA GLU A 6 -12.25 -9.97 23.48
C GLU A 6 -11.11 -10.18 22.47
N GLN A 7 -10.62 -11.42 22.35
CA GLN A 7 -9.80 -11.84 21.22
C GLN A 7 -10.62 -11.89 19.91
N SER A 8 -11.93 -11.60 19.96
CA SER A 8 -12.82 -11.51 18.80
C SER A 8 -12.73 -10.17 18.04
N GLY A 9 -12.06 -9.14 18.58
CA GLY A 9 -12.12 -7.77 18.05
C GLY A 9 -10.96 -7.30 17.15
N GLN A 10 -9.85 -8.05 17.07
CA GLN A 10 -8.59 -7.58 16.44
C GLN A 10 -7.98 -8.59 15.45
N SER A 11 -8.79 -9.38 14.75
CA SER A 11 -8.26 -10.19 13.63
C SER A 11 -8.20 -9.35 12.36
N LEU A 12 -7.14 -9.55 11.57
CA LEU A 12 -7.01 -8.94 10.25
C LEU A 12 -8.22 -9.27 9.37
N SER A 13 -8.69 -10.51 9.41
CA SER A 13 -9.85 -10.98 8.64
C SER A 13 -11.12 -10.18 9.00
N ASN A 14 -11.38 -9.95 10.30
CA ASN A 14 -12.52 -9.12 10.74
C ASN A 14 -12.36 -7.66 10.31
N TYR A 15 -11.14 -7.14 10.34
CA TYR A 15 -10.85 -5.79 9.85
C TYR A 15 -11.12 -5.66 8.35
N LEU A 16 -10.64 -6.61 7.54
CA LEU A 16 -10.82 -6.59 6.09
C LEU A 16 -12.29 -6.68 5.69
N ASN A 17 -13.05 -7.54 6.37
CA ASN A 17 -14.48 -7.70 6.14
C ASN A 17 -15.28 -6.45 6.57
N LYS A 18 -15.11 -6.00 7.81
CA LYS A 18 -15.95 -4.94 8.39
C LYS A 18 -15.57 -3.54 7.93
N PHE A 19 -14.27 -3.25 7.86
CA PHE A 19 -13.78 -1.89 7.64
C PHE A 19 -13.23 -1.70 6.22
N SER A 20 -12.54 -2.69 5.66
CA SER A 20 -12.05 -2.59 4.28
C SER A 20 -13.09 -2.99 3.24
N LEU A 21 -14.29 -3.44 3.65
CA LEU A 21 -15.40 -3.80 2.74
C LEU A 21 -15.03 -4.90 1.75
N LEU A 22 -14.24 -5.88 2.21
CA LEU A 22 -13.77 -6.99 1.40
C LEU A 22 -14.46 -8.28 1.80
N ASN A 23 -15.18 -8.89 0.85
CA ASN A 23 -15.70 -10.24 1.00
C ASN A 23 -14.71 -11.28 0.44
N LEU A 24 -13.84 -11.83 1.29
CA LEU A 24 -12.84 -12.84 0.91
C LEU A 24 -13.28 -14.23 1.36
N HIS A 25 -13.68 -15.09 0.43
CA HIS A 25 -14.31 -16.39 0.71
C HIS A 25 -13.37 -17.42 1.35
N TYR A 26 -12.07 -17.25 1.19
CA TYR A 26 -11.05 -18.14 1.76
C TYR A 26 -10.64 -17.75 3.19
N LEU A 27 -11.11 -16.61 3.70
CA LEU A 27 -10.89 -16.21 5.09
C LEU A 27 -12.07 -16.68 5.96
N PRO A 28 -11.83 -17.14 7.20
CA PRO A 28 -12.86 -17.72 8.06
C PRO A 28 -13.71 -16.63 8.74
N THR A 29 -14.33 -15.74 7.96
CA THR A 29 -15.18 -14.65 8.47
C THR A 29 -16.57 -14.71 7.87
N GLN A 30 -17.58 -14.64 8.74
CA GLN A 30 -18.97 -14.50 8.31
C GLN A 30 -19.26 -13.05 7.92
N THR A 31 -19.52 -12.81 6.64
CA THR A 31 -19.97 -11.50 6.15
C THR A 31 -21.43 -11.31 6.52
N SER A 32 -21.70 -10.38 7.45
CA SER A 32 -23.08 -9.98 7.75
C SER A 32 -23.73 -9.32 6.52
N TRP A 33 -25.04 -9.52 6.36
CA TRP A 33 -25.81 -8.92 5.26
C TRP A 33 -25.62 -7.39 5.16
N ASN A 34 -25.56 -6.72 6.31
CA ASN A 34 -25.35 -5.27 6.38
C ASN A 34 -23.98 -4.85 5.81
N CYS A 35 -22.91 -5.61 6.07
CA CYS A 35 -21.59 -5.33 5.52
C CYS A 35 -21.57 -5.53 4.00
N PHE A 36 -22.26 -6.55 3.49
CA PHE A 36 -22.38 -6.81 2.06
C PHE A 36 -23.13 -5.69 1.33
N LEU A 37 -24.26 -5.23 1.87
CA LEU A 37 -24.99 -4.09 1.32
C LEU A 37 -24.14 -2.81 1.32
N PHE A 38 -23.45 -2.54 2.42
CA PHE A 38 -22.58 -1.37 2.52
C PHE A 38 -21.40 -1.43 1.54
N GLN A 39 -20.86 -2.63 1.27
CA GLN A 39 -19.85 -2.84 0.23
C GLN A 39 -20.39 -2.49 -1.17
N ILE A 40 -21.55 -3.03 -1.56
CA ILE A 40 -22.17 -2.74 -2.88
C ILE A 40 -22.43 -1.24 -3.03
N PHE A 41 -22.99 -0.62 -1.99
CA PHE A 41 -23.25 0.81 -1.98
C PHE A 41 -21.97 1.61 -2.14
N SER A 42 -20.93 1.30 -1.35
CA SER A 42 -19.66 2.02 -1.41
C SER A 42 -18.98 1.91 -2.78
N LEU A 43 -19.06 0.74 -3.42
CA LEU A 43 -18.56 0.52 -4.78
C LEU A 43 -19.35 1.28 -5.83
N PHE A 44 -20.68 1.33 -5.71
CA PHE A 44 -21.52 2.13 -6.59
C PHE A 44 -21.13 3.62 -6.54
N PHE A 45 -20.95 4.18 -5.34
CA PHE A 45 -20.52 5.56 -5.15
C PHE A 45 -19.10 5.80 -5.70
N LEU A 46 -18.17 4.87 -5.48
CA LEU A 46 -16.82 4.92 -6.07
C LEU A 46 -16.88 4.99 -7.62
N VAL A 47 -17.69 4.14 -8.26
CA VAL A 47 -17.86 4.14 -9.72
C VAL A 47 -18.53 5.42 -10.21
N MET A 48 -19.54 5.91 -9.50
CA MET A 48 -20.18 7.20 -9.81
C MET A 48 -19.21 8.37 -9.72
N ALA A 49 -18.34 8.40 -8.69
CA ALA A 49 -17.30 9.41 -8.55
C ALA A 49 -16.27 9.35 -9.70
N LEU A 50 -15.88 8.15 -10.12
CA LEU A 50 -15.01 7.95 -11.30
C LEU A 50 -15.65 8.52 -12.56
N PHE A 51 -16.91 8.14 -12.84
CA PHE A 51 -17.60 8.59 -14.04
C PHE A 51 -17.79 10.11 -14.07
N LYS A 52 -18.15 10.71 -12.92
CA LYS A 52 -18.23 12.17 -12.78
C LYS A 52 -16.88 12.85 -13.07
N GLY A 53 -15.78 12.32 -12.54
CA GLY A 53 -14.45 12.87 -12.79
C GLY A 53 -14.10 12.86 -14.29
N PHE A 54 -14.43 11.79 -15.02
CA PHE A 54 -14.23 11.74 -16.48
C PHE A 54 -15.07 12.80 -17.20
N ILE A 55 -16.35 12.91 -16.84
CA ILE A 55 -17.25 13.91 -17.41
C ILE A 55 -16.70 15.33 -17.24
N PHE A 56 -16.23 15.70 -16.04
CA PHE A 56 -15.70 17.04 -15.77
C PHE A 56 -14.39 17.37 -16.50
N ILE A 57 -13.65 16.35 -16.96
CA ILE A 57 -12.45 16.56 -17.80
C ILE A 57 -12.81 16.67 -19.27
N LEU A 58 -13.77 15.87 -19.75
CA LEU A 58 -14.08 15.74 -21.17
C LEU A 58 -15.07 16.79 -21.67
N GLU A 59 -16.00 17.22 -20.82
CA GLU A 59 -17.12 18.07 -21.24
C GLU A 59 -17.03 19.47 -20.61
N PRO A 60 -17.02 20.55 -21.42
CA PRO A 60 -17.06 21.91 -20.93
C PRO A 60 -18.48 22.31 -20.52
N PHE A 61 -18.80 22.21 -19.24
CA PHE A 61 -20.07 22.70 -18.70
C PHE A 61 -20.04 24.21 -18.43
N SER A 62 -21.21 24.85 -18.47
CA SER A 62 -21.35 26.17 -17.88
C SER A 62 -21.13 26.10 -16.35
N PRO A 63 -20.57 27.15 -15.72
CA PRO A 63 -20.22 27.12 -14.29
C PRO A 63 -21.39 26.75 -13.38
N SER A 64 -22.60 27.26 -13.68
CA SER A 64 -23.82 26.95 -12.92
C SER A 64 -24.19 25.46 -12.99
N THR A 65 -24.06 24.86 -14.17
CA THR A 65 -24.37 23.44 -14.39
C THR A 65 -23.30 22.55 -13.76
N ALA A 66 -22.03 22.93 -13.86
CA ALA A 66 -20.93 22.23 -13.20
C ALA A 66 -21.12 22.17 -11.68
N LEU A 67 -21.50 23.30 -11.05
CA LEU A 67 -21.81 23.36 -9.62
C LEU A 67 -22.99 22.45 -9.23
N LEU A 68 -24.07 22.46 -10.02
CA LEU A 68 -25.22 21.57 -9.79
C LEU A 68 -24.86 20.08 -9.94
N LEU A 69 -23.93 19.75 -10.83
CA LEU A 69 -23.41 18.38 -10.98
C LEU A 69 -22.41 17.99 -9.88
N GLY A 70 -21.97 18.95 -9.06
CA GLY A 70 -21.08 18.74 -7.93
C GLY A 70 -19.61 18.93 -8.23
N ASP A 71 -19.26 19.81 -9.18
CA ASP A 71 -17.88 20.15 -9.47
C ASP A 71 -17.28 21.03 -8.36
N TYR A 72 -16.40 20.45 -7.54
CA TYR A 72 -15.75 21.15 -6.43
C TYR A 72 -14.58 22.05 -6.85
N ALA A 73 -14.09 21.92 -8.09
CA ALA A 73 -12.89 22.63 -8.54
C ALA A 73 -13.22 23.77 -9.52
N ILE A 74 -14.49 23.96 -9.89
CA ILE A 74 -14.90 24.86 -10.98
C ILE A 74 -14.44 26.31 -10.80
N ASN A 75 -14.41 26.80 -9.55
CA ASN A 75 -13.97 28.17 -9.22
C ASN A 75 -12.44 28.32 -9.20
N LEU A 76 -11.68 27.24 -9.38
CA LEU A 76 -10.22 27.26 -9.31
C LEU A 76 -9.55 27.56 -10.65
N GLY A 77 -10.29 27.75 -11.74
CA GLY A 77 -9.74 28.17 -13.04
C GLY A 77 -8.73 27.18 -13.62
N ALA A 78 -7.53 27.64 -13.98
CA ALA A 78 -6.49 26.82 -14.62
C ALA A 78 -6.13 25.51 -13.88
N PRO A 79 -6.08 25.45 -12.53
CA PRO A 79 -5.95 24.22 -11.76
C PRO A 79 -7.03 23.14 -11.94
N HIS A 80 -8.21 23.49 -12.46
CA HIS A 80 -9.41 22.63 -12.47
C HIS A 80 -9.16 21.21 -13.03
N HIS A 81 -8.64 21.12 -14.27
CA HIS A 81 -8.39 19.82 -14.90
C HIS A 81 -7.31 19.00 -14.19
N PHE A 82 -6.27 19.66 -13.65
CA PHE A 82 -5.22 18.98 -12.89
C PHE A 82 -5.78 18.34 -11.61
N LEU A 83 -6.66 19.06 -10.91
CA LEU A 83 -7.32 18.58 -9.70
C LEU A 83 -8.22 17.37 -9.94
N HIS A 84 -9.05 17.43 -10.97
CA HIS A 84 -9.87 16.27 -11.37
C HIS A 84 -9.00 15.10 -11.84
N SER A 85 -7.90 15.36 -12.55
CA SER A 85 -6.97 14.31 -12.98
C SER A 85 -6.31 13.60 -11.79
N ILE A 86 -5.86 14.35 -10.78
CA ILE A 86 -5.28 13.80 -9.54
C ILE A 86 -6.32 12.91 -8.84
N ASN A 87 -7.55 13.41 -8.69
CA ASN A 87 -8.62 12.63 -8.05
C ASN A 87 -8.95 11.37 -8.85
N LEU A 88 -9.07 11.47 -10.18
CA LEU A 88 -9.32 10.30 -11.04
C LEU A 88 -8.24 9.24 -10.90
N LEU A 89 -6.97 9.61 -10.85
CA LEU A 89 -5.86 8.66 -10.65
C LEU A 89 -5.98 7.94 -9.30
N TRP A 90 -6.36 8.66 -8.24
CA TRP A 90 -6.61 8.08 -6.91
C TRP A 90 -7.80 7.14 -6.90
N LEU A 91 -8.93 7.55 -7.49
CA LEU A 91 -10.14 6.74 -7.60
C LEU A 91 -9.89 5.48 -8.44
N LEU A 92 -9.15 5.61 -9.53
CA LEU A 92 -8.78 4.51 -10.42
C LEU A 92 -7.85 3.54 -9.69
N CYS A 93 -6.91 4.05 -8.90
CA CYS A 93 -6.04 3.24 -8.06
C CYS A 93 -6.85 2.43 -7.05
N GLY A 94 -7.78 3.06 -6.33
CA GLY A 94 -8.68 2.38 -5.40
C GLY A 94 -9.50 1.28 -6.09
N PHE A 95 -10.05 1.57 -7.27
CA PHE A 95 -10.85 0.62 -8.04
C PHE A 95 -10.03 -0.57 -8.57
N ILE A 96 -8.84 -0.33 -9.14
CA ILE A 96 -7.97 -1.42 -9.61
C ILE A 96 -7.50 -2.27 -8.43
N CYS A 97 -7.10 -1.65 -7.31
CA CYS A 97 -6.69 -2.37 -6.11
C CYS A 97 -7.82 -3.26 -5.57
N PHE A 98 -9.06 -2.74 -5.49
CA PHE A 98 -10.23 -3.52 -5.12
C PHE A 98 -10.37 -4.78 -5.99
N ASN A 99 -10.31 -4.62 -7.32
CA ASN A 99 -10.43 -5.74 -8.25
C ASN A 99 -9.29 -6.76 -8.10
N LEU A 100 -8.05 -6.30 -7.90
CA LEU A 100 -6.89 -7.17 -7.65
C LEU A 100 -7.08 -7.98 -6.37
N ILE A 101 -7.53 -7.34 -5.29
CA ILE A 101 -7.82 -8.01 -4.01
C ILE A 101 -8.95 -9.02 -4.17
N GLN A 102 -10.05 -8.65 -4.83
CA GLN A 102 -11.17 -9.56 -5.08
C GLN A 102 -10.78 -10.75 -5.97
N SER A 103 -9.85 -10.57 -6.91
CA SER A 103 -9.36 -11.67 -7.75
C SER A 103 -8.71 -12.81 -6.96
N THR A 104 -8.31 -12.57 -5.70
CA THR A 104 -7.78 -13.60 -4.80
C THR A 104 -8.83 -14.65 -4.41
N ASN A 105 -10.13 -14.35 -4.51
CA ASN A 105 -11.20 -15.32 -4.34
C ASN A 105 -11.18 -16.42 -5.40
N VAL A 106 -10.76 -16.07 -6.62
CA VAL A 106 -10.78 -16.99 -7.78
C VAL A 106 -9.44 -17.70 -7.96
N SER A 107 -8.34 -17.09 -7.53
CA SER A 107 -6.99 -17.64 -7.76
C SER A 107 -6.33 -18.09 -6.45
N PRO A 108 -6.25 -19.42 -6.19
CA PRO A 108 -5.55 -19.96 -5.02
C PRO A 108 -4.08 -19.54 -4.93
N LYS A 109 -3.43 -19.37 -6.10
CA LYS A 109 -2.03 -18.91 -6.18
C LYS A 109 -1.83 -17.54 -5.55
N LYS A 110 -2.84 -16.66 -5.63
CA LYS A 110 -2.75 -15.30 -5.08
C LYS A 110 -3.03 -15.26 -3.59
N GLN A 111 -3.70 -16.25 -2.98
CA GLN A 111 -4.14 -16.20 -1.57
C GLN A 111 -3.00 -16.18 -0.55
N PHE A 112 -1.77 -16.53 -0.93
CA PHE A 112 -0.61 -16.61 -0.04
C PHE A 112 -0.18 -15.26 0.57
N TRP A 113 -0.69 -14.14 0.08
CA TRP A 113 -0.38 -12.81 0.62
C TRP A 113 -0.75 -12.64 2.10
N PHE A 114 -1.76 -13.36 2.59
CA PHE A 114 -2.21 -13.26 3.99
C PHE A 114 -1.37 -14.11 4.96
N HIS A 115 -0.56 -15.05 4.48
CA HIS A 115 0.04 -16.09 5.33
C HIS A 115 1.03 -15.54 6.36
N SER A 116 1.91 -14.62 5.98
CA SER A 116 2.81 -13.95 6.95
C SER A 116 2.11 -12.90 7.81
N LEU A 117 0.84 -12.57 7.51
CA LEU A 117 -0.01 -11.72 8.34
C LEU A 117 -0.83 -12.50 9.37
N SER A 118 -0.74 -13.84 9.40
CA SER A 118 -1.35 -14.68 10.43
C SER A 118 -0.95 -14.29 11.86
N ILE A 119 0.17 -13.57 12.03
CA ILE A 119 0.58 -12.95 13.31
C ILE A 119 -0.46 -11.96 13.86
N LEU A 120 -1.29 -11.40 12.97
CA LEU A 120 -2.40 -10.50 13.26
C LEU A 120 -3.73 -11.25 13.50
N GLU A 121 -3.74 -12.58 13.34
CA GLU A 121 -4.93 -13.42 13.55
C GLU A 121 -4.86 -14.21 14.87
N GLY A 122 -3.69 -14.33 15.53
CA GLY A 122 -3.58 -15.06 16.80
C GLY A 122 -2.25 -14.97 17.57
N ASP A 123 -2.17 -15.73 18.67
CA ASP A 123 -1.02 -15.83 19.57
C ASP A 123 0.14 -16.63 18.94
N VAL A 124 0.98 -15.94 18.17
CA VAL A 124 2.24 -16.48 17.64
C VAL A 124 3.39 -16.33 18.66
N PRO A 125 4.23 -17.39 18.86
CA PRO A 125 5.26 -17.47 19.91
C PRO A 125 6.50 -16.58 19.71
N ASP A 126 6.67 -15.94 18.56
CA ASP A 126 7.92 -15.26 18.17
C ASP A 126 8.07 -13.81 18.69
N TRP A 127 7.08 -13.26 19.37
CA TRP A 127 7.12 -11.89 19.90
C TRP A 127 6.86 -11.90 21.41
N THR A 128 7.64 -11.14 22.18
CA THR A 128 7.37 -10.93 23.62
C THR A 128 5.98 -10.31 23.80
N ARG A 129 5.09 -10.99 24.55
CA ARG A 129 3.64 -10.72 24.65
C ARG A 129 3.28 -9.24 24.85
N GLY A 130 4.03 -8.50 25.67
CA GLY A 130 3.73 -7.09 25.99
C GLY A 130 3.90 -6.12 24.82
N THR A 131 5.05 -6.18 24.12
CA THR A 131 5.34 -5.28 22.99
C THR A 131 4.48 -5.59 21.76
N LYS A 132 4.11 -6.88 21.58
CA LYS A 132 3.29 -7.35 20.45
C LYS A 132 1.88 -6.74 20.46
N ALA A 133 1.19 -6.82 21.59
CA ALA A 133 -0.18 -6.36 21.71
C ALA A 133 -0.31 -4.85 21.41
N VAL A 134 0.66 -4.06 21.89
CA VAL A 134 0.72 -2.61 21.63
C VAL A 134 0.94 -2.32 20.15
N VAL A 135 1.88 -3.00 19.49
CA VAL A 135 2.16 -2.78 18.06
C VAL A 135 0.95 -3.15 17.20
N ILE A 136 0.29 -4.28 17.47
CA ILE A 136 -0.90 -4.72 16.74
C ILE A 136 -2.08 -3.77 16.97
N TYR A 137 -2.29 -3.33 18.22
CA TYR A 137 -3.31 -2.34 18.54
C TYR A 137 -3.08 -1.03 17.79
N LEU A 138 -1.86 -0.49 17.83
CA LEU A 138 -1.51 0.75 17.13
C LEU A 138 -1.64 0.60 15.61
N PHE A 139 -1.31 -0.56 15.06
CA PHE A 139 -1.48 -0.86 13.65
C PHE A 139 -2.96 -0.80 13.24
N PHE A 140 -3.85 -1.54 13.92
CA PHE A 140 -5.28 -1.49 13.60
C PHE A 140 -5.92 -0.14 13.91
N HIS A 141 -5.45 0.56 14.93
CA HIS A 141 -5.89 1.92 15.23
C HIS A 141 -5.52 2.86 14.07
N ASN A 142 -4.27 2.82 13.59
CA ASN A 142 -3.82 3.60 12.45
C ASN A 142 -4.67 3.31 11.19
N LEU A 143 -4.87 2.03 10.86
CA LEU A 143 -5.68 1.63 9.70
C LEU A 143 -7.12 2.19 9.77
N LYS A 144 -7.76 2.12 10.94
CA LYS A 144 -9.11 2.68 11.15
C LYS A 144 -9.12 4.21 11.07
N SER A 145 -8.14 4.87 11.68
CA SER A 145 -8.01 6.32 11.64
C SER A 145 -7.81 6.83 10.21
N ASN A 146 -7.00 6.14 9.41
CA ASN A 146 -6.81 6.47 7.99
C ASN A 146 -8.15 6.49 7.25
N LEU A 147 -9.02 5.48 7.44
CA LEU A 147 -10.32 5.41 6.76
C LEU A 147 -11.18 6.65 7.00
N ILE A 148 -11.25 7.10 8.26
CA ILE A 148 -12.02 8.29 8.66
C ILE A 148 -11.37 9.54 8.06
N LEU A 149 -10.04 9.66 8.15
CA LEU A 149 -9.31 10.80 7.61
C LEU A 149 -9.44 10.89 6.08
N GLY A 150 -9.42 9.76 5.38
CA GLY A 150 -9.60 9.71 3.92
C GLY A 150 -10.98 10.18 3.48
N GLY A 151 -12.03 9.73 4.18
CA GLY A 151 -13.39 10.22 3.90
C GLY A 151 -13.56 11.70 4.24
N ALA A 152 -13.04 12.15 5.39
CA ALA A 152 -13.10 13.54 5.80
C ALA A 152 -12.32 14.45 4.84
N PHE A 153 -11.11 14.06 4.43
CA PHE A 153 -10.28 14.83 3.51
C PHE A 153 -10.97 15.02 2.16
N SER A 154 -11.54 13.95 1.58
CA SER A 154 -12.28 14.05 0.32
C SER A 154 -13.53 14.90 0.43
N TRP A 155 -14.23 14.88 1.57
CA TRP A 155 -15.37 15.76 1.82
C TRP A 155 -14.93 17.23 1.94
N CYS A 156 -13.82 17.49 2.62
CA CYS A 156 -13.28 18.84 2.81
C CYS A 156 -12.95 19.57 1.51
N LEU A 157 -12.68 18.85 0.40
CA LEU A 157 -12.48 19.44 -0.92
C LEU A 157 -13.70 20.26 -1.40
N TYR A 158 -14.90 19.94 -0.92
CA TYR A 158 -16.14 20.60 -1.29
C TYR A 158 -16.47 21.83 -0.43
N ILE A 159 -15.82 21.99 0.74
CA ILE A 159 -16.11 23.09 1.68
C ILE A 159 -15.99 24.47 1.03
N PRO A 160 -14.92 24.80 0.27
CA PRO A 160 -14.79 26.13 -0.33
C PRO A 160 -15.98 26.48 -1.23
N VAL A 161 -16.40 25.54 -2.08
CA VAL A 161 -17.51 25.73 -3.02
C VAL A 161 -18.87 25.71 -2.32
N LEU A 162 -19.00 24.98 -1.20
CA LEU A 162 -20.21 25.00 -0.36
C LEU A 162 -20.45 26.36 0.30
N ILE A 163 -19.39 27.06 0.71
CA ILE A 163 -19.50 28.40 1.31
C ILE A 163 -19.93 29.44 0.26
N GLU A 164 -19.52 29.23 -1.00
CA GLU A 164 -19.82 30.11 -2.14
C GLU A 164 -21.12 29.76 -2.85
N SER A 165 -21.91 28.80 -2.35
CA SER A 165 -23.15 28.38 -3.01
C SER A 165 -24.19 29.48 -3.00
N ASN A 166 -24.75 29.80 -4.17
CA ASN A 166 -25.69 30.92 -4.34
C ASN A 166 -27.17 30.50 -4.20
N SER A 167 -27.46 29.20 -4.20
CA SER A 167 -28.83 28.68 -4.03
C SER A 167 -28.87 27.44 -3.13
N THR A 168 -30.02 27.22 -2.49
CA THR A 168 -30.28 26.02 -1.66
C THR A 168 -30.14 24.72 -2.47
N GLU A 169 -30.53 24.76 -3.74
CA GLU A 169 -30.39 23.62 -4.66
C GLU A 169 -28.92 23.27 -4.91
N GLN A 170 -28.09 24.28 -5.22
CA GLN A 170 -26.65 24.11 -5.39
C GLN A 170 -26.01 23.56 -4.11
N PHE A 171 -26.36 24.13 -2.95
CA PHE A 171 -25.87 23.67 -1.65
C PHE A 171 -26.20 22.19 -1.41
N PHE A 172 -27.44 21.77 -1.73
CA PHE A 172 -27.88 20.39 -1.57
C PHE A 172 -27.09 19.42 -2.48
N PHE A 173 -26.97 19.73 -3.78
CA PHE A 173 -26.28 18.85 -4.73
C PHE A 173 -24.75 18.80 -4.50
N LEU A 174 -24.15 19.91 -4.07
CA LEU A 174 -22.75 19.95 -3.67
C LEU A 174 -22.51 19.11 -2.40
N ASN A 175 -23.39 19.17 -1.41
CA ASN A 175 -23.30 18.31 -0.22
C ASN A 175 -23.44 16.83 -0.59
N LEU A 176 -24.39 16.49 -1.47
CA LEU A 176 -24.56 15.12 -1.96
C LEU A 176 -23.31 14.61 -2.69
N SER A 177 -22.69 15.48 -3.49
CA SER A 177 -21.44 15.16 -4.19
C SER A 177 -20.25 15.09 -3.24
N GLY A 178 -20.21 15.92 -2.21
CA GLY A 178 -19.25 15.82 -1.11
C GLY A 178 -19.39 14.51 -0.33
N PHE A 179 -20.62 14.07 -0.04
CA PHE A 179 -20.87 12.77 0.58
C PHE A 179 -20.40 11.61 -0.31
N ASN A 180 -20.67 11.68 -1.62
CA ASN A 180 -20.11 10.73 -2.57
C ASN A 180 -18.58 10.73 -2.57
N GLY A 181 -17.97 11.92 -2.57
CA GLY A 181 -16.52 12.10 -2.43
C GLY A 181 -15.97 11.47 -1.15
N ALA A 182 -16.68 11.61 -0.03
CA ALA A 182 -16.31 11.02 1.26
C ALA A 182 -16.29 9.48 1.20
N ILE A 183 -17.32 8.87 0.61
CA ILE A 183 -17.39 7.41 0.42
C ILE A 183 -16.27 6.94 -0.51
N ALA A 184 -16.04 7.66 -1.60
CA ALA A 184 -14.98 7.33 -2.55
C ALA A 184 -13.58 7.45 -1.91
N GLY A 185 -13.37 8.49 -1.09
CA GLY A 185 -12.16 8.69 -0.28
C GLY A 185 -11.93 7.58 0.75
N TYR A 186 -12.99 7.16 1.43
CA TYR A 186 -12.97 6.00 2.32
C TYR A 186 -12.52 4.74 1.57
N CYS A 187 -13.14 4.46 0.40
CA CYS A 187 -12.81 3.29 -0.42
C CYS A 187 -11.35 3.31 -0.89
N CYS A 188 -10.88 4.44 -1.43
CA CYS A 188 -9.50 4.57 -1.87
C CYS A 188 -8.52 4.36 -0.73
N THR A 189 -8.84 4.89 0.45
CA THR A 189 -8.01 4.68 1.63
C THR A 189 -8.01 3.23 2.10
N ALA A 190 -9.17 2.57 2.05
CA ALA A 190 -9.30 1.15 2.36
C ALA A 190 -8.44 0.28 1.45
N PHE A 191 -8.49 0.50 0.13
CA PHE A 191 -7.89 -0.39 -0.86
C PHE A 191 -6.46 -0.03 -1.26
N CYS A 192 -6.07 1.24 -1.17
CA CYS A 192 -4.74 1.71 -1.56
C CYS A 192 -3.86 1.99 -0.33
N VAL A 193 -4.26 2.96 0.50
CA VAL A 193 -3.44 3.43 1.64
C VAL A 193 -3.25 2.31 2.65
N ASN A 194 -4.34 1.73 3.13
CA ASN A 194 -4.28 0.70 4.16
C ASN A 194 -3.61 -0.57 3.67
N PHE A 195 -3.77 -0.95 2.39
CA PHE A 195 -3.01 -2.07 1.83
C PHE A 195 -1.51 -1.78 1.68
N SER A 196 -1.10 -0.53 1.48
CA SER A 196 0.32 -0.14 1.53
C SER A 196 0.90 -0.34 2.94
N PHE A 197 0.14 0.02 3.99
CA PHE A 197 0.53 -0.26 5.37
C PHE A 197 0.54 -1.77 5.69
N ILE A 198 -0.44 -2.53 5.19
CA ILE A 198 -0.47 -3.99 5.35
C ILE A 198 0.74 -4.63 4.65
N PHE A 199 1.08 -4.18 3.44
CA PHE A 199 2.28 -4.61 2.74
C PHE A 199 3.56 -4.29 3.54
N ALA A 200 3.64 -3.11 4.14
CA ALA A 200 4.78 -2.73 4.98
C ALA A 200 4.91 -3.65 6.19
N PHE A 201 3.79 -3.94 6.87
CA PHE A 201 3.76 -4.87 7.99
C PHE A 201 4.14 -6.31 7.57
N TYR A 202 3.62 -6.76 6.43
CA TYR A 202 4.00 -8.03 5.82
C TYR A 202 5.51 -8.09 5.58
N SER A 203 6.08 -7.06 4.94
CA SER A 203 7.49 -6.97 4.57
C SER A 203 8.39 -6.99 5.81
N VAL A 204 8.02 -6.22 6.85
CA VAL A 204 8.74 -6.19 8.14
C VAL A 204 8.71 -7.57 8.81
N THR A 205 7.56 -8.23 8.83
CA THR A 205 7.43 -9.56 9.44
C THR A 205 8.30 -10.59 8.71
N THR A 206 8.27 -10.58 7.38
CA THR A 206 9.14 -11.43 6.55
C THR A 206 10.62 -11.13 6.78
N ALA A 207 10.99 -9.85 6.88
CA ALA A 207 12.36 -9.42 7.15
C ALA A 207 12.87 -9.93 8.52
N LEU A 208 12.02 -9.93 9.55
CA LEU A 208 12.35 -10.46 10.88
C LEU A 208 12.55 -11.98 10.85
N LYS A 209 11.75 -12.72 10.07
CA LYS A 209 11.95 -14.17 9.86
C LYS A 209 13.33 -14.44 9.22
N TYR A 210 13.71 -13.68 8.19
CA TYR A 210 15.06 -13.78 7.60
C TYR A 210 16.18 -13.44 8.58
N ASP A 211 16.00 -12.42 9.42
CA ASP A 211 16.99 -12.03 10.44
C ASP A 211 17.16 -13.14 11.49
N LYS A 212 16.08 -13.79 11.90
CA LYS A 212 16.10 -14.95 12.81
C LYS A 212 16.89 -16.11 12.19
N ILE A 213 16.63 -16.45 10.93
CA ILE A 213 17.38 -17.49 10.19
C ILE A 213 18.86 -17.11 10.10
N ALA A 214 19.17 -15.87 9.71
CA ALA A 214 20.55 -15.38 9.64
C ALA A 214 21.27 -15.46 10.98
N SER A 215 20.58 -15.16 12.10
CA SER A 215 21.16 -15.27 13.44
C SER A 215 21.46 -16.72 13.84
N ARG A 216 20.59 -17.67 13.46
CA ARG A 216 20.80 -19.11 13.68
C ARG A 216 21.97 -19.62 12.84
N LEU A 217 22.04 -19.26 11.56
CA LEU A 217 23.18 -19.56 10.69
C LEU A 217 24.49 -19.02 11.25
N ARG A 218 24.49 -17.77 11.74
CA ARG A 218 25.68 -17.17 12.36
C ARG A 218 26.14 -17.93 13.60
N ARG A 219 25.23 -18.45 14.42
CA ARG A 219 25.56 -19.31 15.58
C ARG A 219 26.16 -20.64 15.13
N GLN A 220 25.65 -21.22 14.04
CA GLN A 220 26.22 -22.45 13.46
C GLN A 220 27.64 -22.25 12.91
N VAL A 221 27.94 -21.05 12.41
CA VAL A 221 29.32 -20.68 12.03
C VAL A 221 30.25 -20.61 13.24
N SER A 222 29.77 -20.10 14.38
CA SER A 222 30.60 -19.88 15.58
C SER A 222 30.72 -21.09 16.52
N THR A 223 29.80 -22.05 16.45
CA THR A 223 29.72 -23.16 17.40
C THR A 223 29.40 -24.45 16.63
N LEU A 224 30.26 -25.46 16.76
CA LEU A 224 30.00 -26.82 16.27
C LEU A 224 28.73 -27.34 16.94
N SER A 225 27.64 -27.39 16.18
CA SER A 225 26.34 -27.86 16.67
C SER A 225 25.87 -29.07 15.87
N ASP A 226 24.86 -29.74 16.44
CA ASP A 226 24.19 -30.90 15.86
C ASP A 226 23.70 -30.64 14.42
N PRO A 227 24.03 -31.51 13.44
CA PRO A 227 23.58 -31.40 12.05
C PRO A 227 22.05 -31.29 11.89
N THR A 228 21.26 -31.83 12.82
CA THR A 228 19.78 -31.70 12.80
C THR A 228 19.30 -30.25 12.88
N ILE A 229 20.11 -29.35 13.44
CA ILE A 229 19.80 -27.91 13.49
C ILE A 229 19.93 -27.27 12.12
N ILE A 230 20.88 -27.74 11.28
CA ILE A 230 21.09 -27.24 9.92
C ILE A 230 19.91 -27.63 9.03
N ASP A 231 19.44 -28.88 9.13
CA ASP A 231 18.24 -29.33 8.42
C ASP A 231 17.02 -28.49 8.77
N SER A 232 16.81 -28.20 10.06
CA SER A 232 15.72 -27.31 10.50
C SER A 232 15.86 -25.89 9.93
N ILE A 233 17.06 -25.30 9.97
CA ILE A 233 17.31 -23.97 9.41
C ILE A 233 17.01 -23.94 7.91
N ASN A 234 17.44 -24.99 7.19
CA ASN A 234 17.26 -25.07 5.75
C ASN A 234 15.79 -25.27 5.37
N HIS A 235 15.07 -26.12 6.12
CA HIS A 235 13.63 -26.29 5.96
C HIS A 235 12.88 -24.97 6.14
N ASP A 236 13.15 -24.24 7.24
CA ASP A 236 12.54 -22.94 7.52
C ASP A 236 12.83 -21.92 6.40
N LEU A 237 14.05 -21.91 5.87
CA LEU A 237 14.46 -21.03 4.79
C LEU A 237 13.73 -21.35 3.47
N ILE A 238 13.68 -22.63 3.08
CA ILE A 238 12.99 -23.08 1.86
C ILE A 238 11.50 -22.76 1.96
N GLN A 239 10.88 -23.04 3.11
CA GLN A 239 9.47 -22.74 3.33
C GLN A 239 9.20 -21.24 3.18
N LEU A 240 10.01 -20.39 3.82
CA LEU A 240 9.87 -18.94 3.74
C LEU A 240 10.06 -18.43 2.29
N LEU A 241 10.97 -19.02 1.53
CA LEU A 241 11.16 -18.68 0.12
C LEU A 241 9.96 -19.07 -0.75
N ILE A 242 9.36 -20.24 -0.50
CA ILE A 242 8.16 -20.69 -1.19
C ILE A 242 6.98 -19.75 -0.87
N GLU A 243 6.79 -19.40 0.40
CA GLU A 243 5.76 -18.45 0.84
C GLU A 243 5.91 -17.09 0.15
N ASN A 244 7.13 -16.53 0.15
CA ASN A 244 7.40 -15.23 -0.46
C ASN A 244 7.21 -15.24 -1.97
N HIS A 245 7.62 -16.30 -2.66
CA HIS A 245 7.40 -16.43 -4.09
C HIS A 245 5.92 -16.51 -4.45
N LYS A 246 5.13 -17.23 -3.66
CA LYS A 246 3.68 -17.29 -3.86
C LYS A 246 3.00 -15.94 -3.56
N ALA A 247 3.42 -15.27 -2.49
CA ALA A 247 2.90 -13.96 -2.12
C ALA A 247 3.27 -12.86 -3.13
N ASN A 248 4.43 -12.96 -3.80
CA ASN A 248 4.86 -12.03 -4.85
C ASN A 248 3.84 -11.92 -6.00
N TYR A 249 3.13 -12.99 -6.37
CA TYR A 249 2.10 -12.93 -7.44
C TYR A 249 0.98 -11.92 -7.14
N PHE A 250 0.72 -11.65 -5.87
CA PHE A 250 -0.24 -10.64 -5.44
C PHE A 250 0.44 -9.30 -5.16
N TRP A 251 1.46 -9.30 -4.29
CA TRP A 251 2.07 -8.06 -3.80
C TRP A 251 2.74 -7.25 -4.91
N THR A 252 3.36 -7.89 -5.90
CA THR A 252 3.95 -7.17 -7.03
C THR A 252 2.87 -6.43 -7.81
N GLN A 253 1.76 -7.09 -8.17
CA GLN A 253 0.70 -6.44 -8.95
C GLN A 253 0.07 -5.27 -8.20
N LEU A 254 -0.21 -5.45 -6.90
CA LEU A 254 -0.81 -4.42 -6.06
C LEU A 254 0.14 -3.22 -5.89
N ASN A 255 1.38 -3.48 -5.49
CA ASN A 255 2.35 -2.42 -5.23
C ASN A 255 2.74 -1.67 -6.50
N SER A 256 2.89 -2.35 -7.64
CA SER A 256 3.16 -1.68 -8.93
C SER A 256 2.00 -0.78 -9.35
N THR A 257 0.76 -1.20 -9.11
CA THR A 257 -0.43 -0.37 -9.39
C THR A 257 -0.44 0.89 -8.52
N ILE A 258 -0.29 0.71 -7.21
CA ILE A 258 -0.27 1.82 -6.23
C ILE A 258 0.87 2.78 -6.56
N PHE A 259 2.06 2.24 -6.79
CA PHE A 259 3.23 3.02 -7.16
C PHE A 259 2.99 3.84 -8.42
N LEU A 260 2.57 3.21 -9.51
CA LEU A 260 2.46 3.87 -10.81
C LEU A 260 1.42 5.00 -10.78
N LEU A 261 0.25 4.76 -10.19
CA LEU A 261 -0.83 5.74 -10.19
C LEU A 261 -0.54 6.91 -9.23
N THR A 262 0.07 6.65 -8.08
CA THR A 262 0.54 7.72 -7.19
C THR A 262 1.72 8.47 -7.80
N PHE A 263 2.61 7.79 -8.51
CA PHE A 263 3.71 8.43 -9.25
C PHE A 263 3.20 9.37 -10.33
N ILE A 264 2.27 8.92 -11.17
CA ILE A 264 1.65 9.76 -12.20
C ILE A 264 0.89 10.93 -11.56
N ALA A 265 0.18 10.71 -10.45
CA ALA A 265 -0.51 11.78 -9.73
C ALA A 265 0.45 12.80 -9.08
N GLN A 266 1.68 12.39 -8.75
CA GLN A 266 2.68 13.28 -8.17
C GLN A 266 3.11 14.37 -9.15
N ILE A 267 3.15 14.06 -10.45
CA ILE A 267 3.55 15.00 -11.51
C ILE A 267 2.69 16.28 -11.51
N PRO A 268 1.35 16.21 -11.68
CA PRO A 268 0.49 17.39 -11.65
C PRO A 268 0.46 18.05 -10.26
N ILE A 269 0.62 17.30 -9.17
CA ILE A 269 0.70 17.90 -7.82
C ILE A 269 1.94 18.82 -7.71
N LEU A 270 3.11 18.34 -8.13
CA LEU A 270 4.34 19.13 -8.10
C LEU A 270 4.23 20.34 -9.04
N TYR A 271 3.63 20.16 -10.22
CA TYR A 271 3.34 21.26 -11.14
C TYR A 271 2.50 22.36 -10.47
N LEU A 272 1.38 21.98 -9.82
CA LEU A 272 0.50 22.90 -9.09
C LEU A 272 1.23 23.63 -7.94
N ILE A 273 2.09 22.95 -7.18
CA ILE A 273 2.82 23.54 -6.04
C ILE A 273 3.82 24.61 -6.49
N PHE A 274 4.62 24.29 -7.51
CA PHE A 274 5.78 25.10 -7.87
C PHE A 274 5.47 26.17 -8.91
N PHE A 275 4.49 25.94 -9.79
CA PHE A 275 4.37 26.74 -11.02
C PHE A 275 3.03 27.41 -11.22
N VAL A 276 1.97 26.97 -10.55
CA VAL A 276 0.67 27.64 -10.63
C VAL A 276 0.55 28.65 -9.48
N PRO A 277 0.21 29.92 -9.76
CA PRO A 277 -0.03 30.91 -8.71
C PRO A 277 -1.32 30.57 -7.96
N LEU A 278 -1.18 29.73 -6.93
CA LEU A 278 -2.26 29.33 -6.03
C LEU A 278 -2.31 30.25 -4.81
N THR A 279 -3.48 30.33 -4.17
CA THR A 279 -3.57 30.94 -2.84
C THR A 279 -2.69 30.18 -1.84
N ASN A 280 -2.20 30.86 -0.80
CA ASN A 280 -1.35 30.23 0.22
C ASN A 280 -2.00 28.99 0.84
N PHE A 281 -3.32 29.03 1.05
CA PHE A 281 -4.08 27.91 1.58
C PHE A 281 -4.10 26.73 0.59
N THR A 282 -4.47 26.96 -0.67
CA THR A 282 -4.51 25.90 -1.68
C THR A 282 -3.12 25.30 -1.91
N LYS A 283 -2.07 26.13 -1.94
CA LYS A 283 -0.68 25.68 -2.07
C LYS A 283 -0.26 24.78 -0.89
N PHE A 284 -0.57 25.17 0.34
CA PHE A 284 -0.30 24.36 1.52
C PHE A 284 -1.02 23.00 1.47
N SER A 285 -2.30 23.00 1.07
CA SER A 285 -3.06 21.76 0.86
C SER A 285 -2.44 20.86 -0.20
N MET A 286 -1.94 21.43 -1.31
CA MET A 286 -1.22 20.66 -2.34
C MET A 286 0.09 20.07 -1.82
N VAL A 287 0.84 20.80 -1.00
CA VAL A 287 2.07 20.29 -0.37
C VAL A 287 1.76 19.10 0.54
N ILE A 288 0.72 19.20 1.37
CA ILE A 288 0.27 18.07 2.21
C ILE A 288 -0.14 16.89 1.33
N LEU A 289 -0.95 17.12 0.30
CA LEU A 289 -1.40 16.07 -0.63
C LEU A 289 -0.21 15.39 -1.33
N GLY A 290 0.77 16.18 -1.78
CA GLY A 290 2.00 15.68 -2.40
C GLY A 290 2.87 14.87 -1.45
N ALA A 291 2.95 15.26 -0.18
CA ALA A 291 3.64 14.48 0.84
C ALA A 291 2.91 13.16 1.13
N LEU A 292 1.58 13.18 1.27
CA LEU A 292 0.77 11.97 1.49
C LEU A 292 0.86 11.00 0.31
N ASN A 293 0.77 11.52 -0.92
CA ASN A 293 0.84 10.73 -2.14
C ASN A 293 2.21 10.07 -2.31
N PHE A 294 3.30 10.81 -2.03
CA PHE A 294 4.65 10.27 -1.97
C PHE A 294 4.81 9.21 -0.86
N LEU A 295 4.36 9.49 0.37
CA LEU A 295 4.50 8.57 1.49
C LEU A 295 3.76 7.26 1.23
N CYS A 296 2.49 7.35 0.82
CA CYS A 296 1.61 6.20 0.64
C CYS A 296 2.10 5.26 -0.47
N GLY A 297 2.28 5.77 -1.69
CA GLY A 297 2.47 4.90 -2.85
C GLY A 297 3.93 4.66 -3.25
N GLN A 298 4.83 5.57 -2.88
CA GLN A 298 6.23 5.52 -3.26
C GLN A 298 7.12 5.13 -2.08
N SER A 299 7.04 5.84 -0.95
CA SER A 299 7.98 5.66 0.15
C SER A 299 7.71 4.40 0.97
N ILE A 300 6.46 4.17 1.41
CA ILE A 300 6.15 3.04 2.31
C ILE A 300 6.45 1.71 1.62
N THR A 301 5.97 1.55 0.39
CA THR A 301 6.17 0.36 -0.44
C THR A 301 7.65 0.11 -0.74
N PHE A 302 8.39 1.16 -1.08
CA PHE A 302 9.81 1.05 -1.41
C PHE A 302 10.69 0.75 -0.18
N LEU A 303 10.51 1.51 0.90
CA LEU A 303 11.31 1.36 2.13
C LEU A 303 11.08 -0.01 2.77
N SER A 304 9.82 -0.47 2.85
CA SER A 304 9.52 -1.76 3.47
C SER A 304 10.04 -2.94 2.63
N GLY A 305 9.87 -2.88 1.30
CA GLY A 305 10.39 -3.90 0.39
C GLY A 305 11.92 -4.01 0.46
N SER A 306 12.61 -2.88 0.48
CA SER A 306 14.07 -2.88 0.55
C SER A 306 14.61 -3.27 1.93
N PHE A 307 13.89 -2.95 3.02
CA PHE A 307 14.23 -3.47 4.34
C PHE A 307 14.20 -5.00 4.34
N ALA A 308 13.16 -5.60 3.77
CA ALA A 308 13.06 -7.06 3.62
C ALA A 308 14.21 -7.64 2.78
N LYS A 309 14.56 -7.01 1.66
CA LYS A 309 15.71 -7.42 0.84
C LYS A 309 17.03 -7.34 1.61
N THR A 310 17.28 -6.25 2.32
CA THR A 310 18.52 -6.09 3.08
C THR A 310 18.69 -7.21 4.12
N LYS A 311 17.59 -7.70 4.72
CA LYS A 311 17.62 -8.85 5.63
C LYS A 311 17.80 -10.18 4.90
N LEU A 312 17.20 -10.36 3.72
CA LEU A 312 17.47 -11.49 2.83
C LEU A 312 18.95 -11.57 2.46
N ASP A 313 19.56 -10.47 2.02
CA ASP A 313 20.96 -10.42 1.60
C ASP A 313 21.90 -10.76 2.76
N LYS A 314 21.56 -10.32 3.99
CA LYS A 314 22.26 -10.74 5.21
C LYS A 314 22.13 -12.24 5.46
N CYS A 315 20.94 -12.81 5.28
CA CYS A 315 20.71 -14.25 5.40
C CYS A 315 21.56 -15.04 4.39
N HIS A 316 21.53 -14.63 3.12
CA HIS A 316 22.35 -15.21 2.05
C HIS A 316 23.85 -15.12 2.38
N LYS A 317 24.32 -13.97 2.87
CA LYS A 317 25.72 -13.79 3.29
C LYS A 317 26.11 -14.72 4.44
N GLN A 318 25.24 -14.95 5.43
CA GLN A 318 25.53 -15.92 6.50
C GLN A 318 25.49 -17.37 6.01
N LEU A 319 24.59 -17.69 5.07
CA LEU A 319 24.53 -19.01 4.43
C LEU A 319 25.84 -19.33 3.69
N ASN A 320 26.33 -18.39 2.88
CA ASN A 320 27.61 -18.55 2.17
C ASN A 320 28.79 -18.65 3.13
N ARG A 321 28.79 -17.91 4.24
CA ARG A 321 29.81 -18.06 5.27
C ARG A 321 29.81 -19.46 5.87
N LEU A 322 28.64 -20.02 6.17
CA LEU A 322 28.52 -21.39 6.68
C LEU A 322 29.08 -22.41 5.68
N LEU A 323 28.76 -22.27 4.38
CA LEU A 323 29.27 -23.14 3.32
C LEU A 323 30.81 -23.11 3.17
N ILE A 324 31.42 -21.95 3.43
CA ILE A 324 32.87 -21.74 3.33
C ILE A 324 33.59 -22.17 4.61
N SER A 325 33.02 -21.91 5.78
CA SER A 325 33.72 -22.08 7.06
C SER A 325 33.59 -23.47 7.68
N ARG A 326 32.69 -24.33 7.17
CA ARG A 326 32.36 -25.64 7.77
C ARG A 326 32.69 -26.77 6.80
N ASP A 327 33.92 -27.25 6.87
CA ASP A 327 34.36 -28.44 6.13
C ASP A 327 33.87 -29.75 6.75
N ASP A 328 33.33 -29.70 7.96
CA ASP A 328 32.74 -30.83 8.69
C ASP A 328 31.31 -31.18 8.24
N LEU A 329 30.72 -30.40 7.33
CA LEU A 329 29.39 -30.67 6.77
C LEU A 329 29.42 -31.92 5.89
N THR A 330 28.47 -32.83 6.10
CA THR A 330 28.30 -33.96 5.18
C THR A 330 27.95 -33.45 3.79
N PHE A 331 28.36 -34.21 2.77
CA PHE A 331 28.12 -33.87 1.37
C PHE A 331 26.64 -33.54 1.07
N TYR A 332 25.72 -34.28 1.69
CA TYR A 332 24.29 -34.05 1.58
C TYR A 332 23.86 -32.66 2.08
N HIS A 333 24.25 -32.27 3.31
CA HIS A 333 23.95 -30.94 3.85
C HIS A 333 24.61 -29.83 3.02
N ARG A 334 25.81 -30.08 2.51
CA ARG A 334 26.52 -29.11 1.67
C ARG A 334 25.76 -28.85 0.36
N ILE A 335 25.30 -29.91 -0.33
CA ILE A 335 24.46 -29.78 -1.53
C ILE A 335 23.18 -29.00 -1.20
N GLN A 336 22.48 -29.38 -0.13
CA GLN A 336 21.24 -28.72 0.25
C GLN A 336 21.41 -27.22 0.49
N LEU A 337 22.46 -26.82 1.21
CA LEU A 337 22.76 -25.41 1.49
C LEU A 337 23.16 -24.65 0.22
N ILE A 338 23.89 -25.30 -0.71
CA ILE A 338 24.20 -24.75 -2.03
C ILE A 338 22.92 -24.52 -2.83
N CYS A 339 22.03 -25.52 -2.91
CA CYS A 339 20.75 -25.37 -3.60
C CYS A 339 19.93 -24.21 -3.02
N SER A 340 19.88 -24.09 -1.70
CA SER A 340 19.21 -22.97 -1.02
C SER A 340 19.87 -21.62 -1.28
N ALA A 341 21.20 -21.56 -1.39
CA ALA A 341 21.93 -20.35 -1.77
C ALA A 341 21.62 -19.94 -3.22
N ASP A 342 21.60 -20.89 -4.16
CA ASP A 342 21.26 -20.62 -5.56
C ASP A 342 19.81 -20.11 -5.71
N TYR A 343 18.87 -20.65 -4.93
CA TYR A 343 17.50 -20.14 -4.90
C TYR A 343 17.38 -18.72 -4.32
N LEU A 344 18.36 -18.24 -3.54
CA LEU A 344 18.38 -16.90 -2.99
C LEU A 344 18.96 -15.86 -3.97
N ILE A 345 19.90 -16.26 -4.83
CA ILE A 345 20.62 -15.37 -5.76
C ILE A 345 19.66 -14.70 -6.77
N ASN A 346 18.63 -15.40 -7.23
CA ASN A 346 17.77 -14.93 -8.33
C ASN A 346 16.37 -14.41 -7.88
N ARG A 347 16.12 -14.21 -6.58
CA ARG A 347 14.77 -13.83 -6.12
C ARG A 347 14.63 -12.34 -5.80
N HIS A 348 14.00 -11.62 -6.73
CA HIS A 348 13.44 -10.29 -6.51
C HIS A 348 12.30 -10.38 -5.48
N LEU A 349 12.60 -10.01 -4.23
CA LEU A 349 11.62 -10.01 -3.15
C LEU A 349 10.84 -8.70 -3.13
N PHE A 350 9.53 -8.77 -3.37
CA PHE A 350 8.56 -7.67 -3.27
C PHE A 350 8.92 -6.37 -4.00
N TYR A 351 9.63 -6.46 -5.12
CA TYR A 351 9.97 -5.28 -5.90
C TYR A 351 8.81 -4.83 -6.78
N ILE A 352 8.46 -3.55 -6.65
CA ILE A 352 7.62 -2.77 -7.60
C ILE A 352 8.13 -2.93 -9.04
N PHE A 353 9.45 -3.14 -9.20
CA PHE A 353 10.11 -3.44 -10.45
C PHE A 353 10.82 -4.78 -10.39
N GLY A 354 10.07 -5.89 -10.36
CA GLY A 354 10.63 -7.25 -10.41
C GLY A 354 11.54 -7.55 -11.62
N GLN A 355 11.75 -6.59 -12.52
CA GLN A 355 12.67 -6.67 -13.68
C GLN A 355 13.74 -5.58 -13.73
N PHE A 356 13.69 -4.55 -12.88
CA PHE A 356 14.75 -3.55 -12.83
C PHE A 356 15.52 -3.70 -11.52
N GLU A 357 16.83 -3.89 -11.62
CA GLU A 357 17.75 -3.84 -10.50
C GLU A 357 17.92 -2.40 -9.97
N PHE A 358 16.81 -1.77 -9.55
CA PHE A 358 16.87 -0.46 -8.91
C PHE A 358 17.38 -0.63 -7.48
N THR A 359 18.60 -0.14 -7.23
CA THR A 359 19.08 0.17 -5.87
C THR A 359 18.32 1.39 -5.34
N HIS A 360 18.34 1.61 -4.02
CA HIS A 360 17.84 2.85 -3.39
C HIS A 360 18.30 4.13 -4.08
N ILE A 361 19.56 4.12 -4.55
CA ILE A 361 20.20 5.22 -5.25
C ILE A 361 19.61 5.40 -6.64
N ASN A 362 19.43 4.31 -7.41
CA ASN A 362 18.87 4.39 -8.75
C ASN A 362 17.41 4.89 -8.74
N TYR A 363 16.62 4.51 -7.73
CA TYR A 363 15.24 5.02 -7.57
C TYR A 363 15.21 6.52 -7.25
N LEU A 364 16.07 6.97 -6.34
CA LEU A 364 16.28 8.39 -6.05
C LEU A 364 16.75 9.14 -7.31
N LEU A 365 17.65 8.56 -8.10
CA LEU A 365 18.12 9.15 -9.36
C LEU A 365 17.00 9.28 -10.39
N VAL A 366 16.14 8.27 -10.56
CA VAL A 366 14.99 8.36 -11.47
C VAL A 366 13.99 9.42 -11.00
N ILE A 367 13.69 9.49 -9.70
CA ILE A 367 12.85 10.57 -9.17
C ILE A 367 13.53 11.93 -9.42
N MET A 368 14.81 12.06 -9.12
CA MET A 368 15.56 13.29 -9.33
C MET A 368 15.65 13.66 -10.80
N GLU A 369 15.76 12.69 -11.70
CA GLU A 369 15.80 12.87 -13.14
C GLU A 369 14.44 13.29 -13.67
N ILE A 370 13.34 12.71 -13.17
CA ILE A 370 11.99 13.10 -13.55
C ILE A 370 11.66 14.48 -12.98
N ILE A 371 12.04 14.79 -11.74
CA ILE A 371 11.95 16.14 -11.18
C ILE A 371 12.80 17.10 -12.02
N SER A 372 14.03 16.73 -12.38
CA SER A 372 14.92 17.56 -13.18
C SER A 372 14.36 17.81 -14.58
N HIS A 373 13.81 16.78 -15.25
CA HIS A 373 13.15 16.93 -16.55
C HIS A 373 11.87 17.75 -16.45
N LEU A 374 11.10 17.61 -15.38
CA LEU A 374 9.95 18.46 -15.11
C LEU A 374 10.42 19.92 -14.97
N LEU A 375 11.44 20.17 -14.16
CA LEU A 375 12.04 21.50 -13.99
C LEU A 375 12.62 22.05 -15.30
N LEU A 376 13.23 21.22 -16.15
CA LEU A 376 13.84 21.60 -17.44
C LEU A 376 12.79 21.93 -18.50
N LEU A 377 11.76 21.10 -18.61
CA LEU A 377 10.63 21.32 -19.52
C LEU A 377 9.85 22.58 -19.10
N ILE A 378 9.79 22.84 -17.79
CA ILE A 378 9.16 24.04 -17.25
C ILE A 378 10.04 25.29 -17.40
N ALA A 379 11.36 25.21 -17.21
CA ALA A 379 12.27 26.31 -17.49
C ALA A 379 12.25 26.72 -18.98
N ASN A 380 12.10 25.75 -19.88
CA ASN A 380 11.94 26.02 -21.31
C ASN A 380 10.55 26.56 -21.69
N ALA A 381 9.49 26.20 -20.96
CA ALA A 381 8.15 26.71 -21.22
C ALA A 381 7.91 28.12 -20.64
N GLY A 382 8.58 28.48 -19.54
CA GLY A 382 8.50 29.82 -18.92
C GLY A 382 9.42 30.89 -19.53
N ALA A 383 10.25 30.52 -20.51
CA ALA A 383 11.09 31.45 -21.28
C ALA A 383 10.37 32.03 -22.53
N GLY A 384 9.08 31.76 -22.69
CA GLY A 384 8.22 32.26 -23.76
C GLY A 384 7.29 33.37 -23.30
#